data_AF-A0A2N2XRF4-F1
#
_entry.id   AF-A0A2N2XRF4-F1
#
_cell.length_a   1.000
_cell.length_b   1.000
_cell.length_c   1.000
_cell.angle_alpha   90.00
_cell.angle_beta   90.00
_cell.angle_gamma   90.00
#
_symmetry.space_group_name_H-M   'P 1'
#
loop_
_entity.id
_entity.type
_entity.pdbx_description
1 polymer ?
#
loop_
_entity_poly.entity_id
_entity_poly.type
_entity_poly.pdbx_seq_one_letter_code
_entity_poly.pdbx_strand_id
1 'polypeptide(L)'
;MEMKDIIKPENLVFKKTSLFTEKPLSYCPGCGHGTVHRLILETIEEMGLQAETIGVAPVGCSVLAYEFMDIDMQQAAHGRAPALATAIKRLHPEKFVFTYQGDGDLAAIGTAETIHACNRGENIIIFFVNNGIYGMTGGQMAPTTLPGMKTSTSPFGRDTEIMGNPLKITELVAHLPGTYYVTRNAVHTPAAARKAKKAIQKAFEYQKLNKGLCFLEFVSNCNSGWKLPPVKSNEWMVENMFPYYPLGDIKVPSL
;
A
#
# COMPACT_ATOMS: atom_id res chain seq x y z
N MET A 1 38.28 -6.42 -20.58
CA MET A 1 37.30 -6.84 -19.57
C MET A 1 36.14 -7.43 -20.31
N GLU A 2 36.01 -8.76 -20.30
CA GLU A 2 34.93 -9.44 -20.98
C GLU A 2 33.66 -9.40 -20.12
N MET A 3 32.48 -9.52 -20.75
CA MET A 3 31.20 -9.51 -20.03
C MET A 3 31.11 -10.62 -18.97
N LYS A 4 31.85 -11.72 -19.14
CA LYS A 4 31.95 -12.80 -18.14
C LYS A 4 32.76 -12.41 -16.89
N ASP A 5 33.64 -11.42 -16.99
CA ASP A 5 34.44 -10.92 -15.85
C ASP A 5 33.62 -10.03 -14.90
N ILE A 6 32.47 -9.51 -15.36
CA ILE A 6 31.56 -8.66 -14.58
C ILE A 6 30.32 -9.40 -14.05
N ILE A 7 29.89 -10.50 -14.68
CA ILE A 7 28.76 -11.33 -14.21
C ILE A 7 29.27 -12.29 -13.12
N LYS A 8 29.44 -11.76 -11.90
CA LYS A 8 29.84 -12.52 -10.72
C LYS A 8 28.81 -12.36 -9.60
N PRO A 9 28.58 -13.36 -8.73
CA PRO A 9 27.63 -13.27 -7.61
C PRO A 9 27.85 -12.03 -6.72
N GLU A 10 29.10 -11.63 -6.50
CA GLU A 10 29.47 -10.44 -5.73
C GLU A 10 29.04 -9.11 -6.38
N ASN A 11 28.77 -9.11 -7.69
CA ASN A 11 28.30 -7.94 -8.44
C ASN A 11 26.77 -7.93 -8.59
N LEU A 12 26.04 -8.83 -7.94
CA LEU A 12 24.58 -8.90 -8.01
C LEU A 12 23.94 -7.70 -7.31
N VAL A 13 23.56 -6.70 -8.10
CA VAL A 13 22.92 -5.47 -7.59
C VAL A 13 21.42 -5.66 -7.35
N PHE A 14 20.77 -6.55 -8.10
CA PHE A 14 19.35 -6.82 -7.99
C PHE A 14 19.02 -8.26 -8.41
N LYS A 15 18.18 -8.92 -7.62
CA LYS A 15 17.53 -10.18 -7.97
C LYS A 15 16.04 -10.01 -7.72
N LYS A 16 15.20 -10.44 -8.67
CA LYS A 16 13.76 -10.55 -8.43
C LYS A 16 13.55 -11.56 -7.30
N THR A 17 12.77 -11.17 -6.28
CA THR A 17 12.38 -12.09 -5.20
C THR A 17 11.77 -13.38 -5.77
N SER A 18 12.11 -14.51 -5.15
CA SER A 18 11.55 -15.80 -5.56
C SER A 18 10.06 -15.95 -5.22
N LEU A 19 9.54 -15.07 -4.36
CA LEU A 19 8.14 -15.08 -3.93
C LEU A 19 7.18 -14.40 -4.92
N PHE A 20 7.67 -13.96 -6.07
CA PHE A 20 6.79 -13.65 -7.19
C PHE A 20 6.53 -14.92 -7.99
N THR A 21 5.27 -15.17 -8.32
CA THR A 21 4.94 -16.22 -9.29
C THR A 21 5.44 -15.86 -10.69
N GLU A 22 5.34 -16.83 -11.61
CA GLU A 22 5.60 -16.61 -13.03
C GLU A 22 4.51 -15.79 -13.73
N LYS A 23 3.39 -15.50 -13.05
CA LYS A 23 2.31 -14.70 -13.66
C LYS A 23 2.75 -13.24 -13.82
N PRO A 24 2.66 -12.66 -15.03
CA PRO A 24 2.93 -11.24 -15.22
C PRO A 24 1.97 -10.36 -14.41
N LEU A 25 2.50 -9.30 -13.81
CA LEU A 25 1.68 -8.30 -13.11
C LEU A 25 0.72 -7.62 -14.09
N SER A 26 -0.55 -7.49 -13.71
CA SER A 26 -1.58 -6.81 -14.51
C SER A 26 -1.57 -5.28 -14.40
N TYR A 27 -0.60 -4.71 -13.66
CA TYR A 27 -0.50 -3.27 -13.44
C TYR A 27 -0.01 -2.53 -14.68
N CYS A 28 -0.47 -1.28 -14.84
CA CYS A 28 0.01 -0.40 -15.91
C CYS A 28 1.54 -0.18 -15.80
N PRO A 29 2.27 -0.10 -16.92
CA PRO A 29 3.69 0.25 -16.90
C PRO A 29 3.92 1.58 -16.19
N GLY A 30 4.82 1.58 -15.19
CA GLY A 30 5.12 2.74 -14.35
C GLY A 30 4.27 2.91 -13.10
N CYS A 31 3.26 2.06 -12.89
CA CYS A 31 2.44 2.07 -11.69
C CYS A 31 3.24 1.64 -10.44
N GLY A 32 3.06 2.34 -9.32
CA GLY A 32 3.75 2.04 -8.07
C GLY A 32 3.37 0.70 -7.41
N HIS A 33 2.18 0.14 -7.72
CA HIS A 33 1.71 -1.12 -7.11
C HIS A 33 2.73 -2.27 -7.24
N GLY A 34 3.32 -2.44 -8.43
CA GLY A 34 4.30 -3.50 -8.66
C GLY A 34 5.57 -3.34 -7.82
N THR A 35 6.00 -2.10 -7.56
CA THR A 35 7.13 -1.85 -6.66
C THR A 35 6.74 -2.13 -5.21
N VAL A 36 5.55 -1.71 -4.75
CA VAL A 36 5.11 -2.01 -3.38
C VAL A 36 5.00 -3.52 -3.16
N HIS A 37 4.40 -4.28 -4.09
CA HIS A 37 4.34 -5.74 -4.04
C HIS A 37 5.74 -6.35 -3.91
N ARG A 38 6.69 -5.92 -4.76
CA ARG A 38 8.06 -6.40 -4.71
C ARG A 38 8.69 -6.17 -3.33
N LEU A 39 8.54 -4.96 -2.78
CA LEU A 39 9.16 -4.63 -1.49
C LEU A 39 8.55 -5.44 -0.32
N ILE A 40 7.25 -5.73 -0.36
CA ILE A 40 6.59 -6.61 0.61
C ILE A 40 7.17 -8.03 0.50
N LEU A 41 7.21 -8.59 -0.70
CA LEU A 41 7.71 -9.94 -0.94
C LEU A 41 9.20 -10.11 -0.63
N GLU A 42 10.04 -9.15 -1.03
CA GLU A 42 11.46 -9.14 -0.64
C GLU A 42 11.62 -9.15 0.88
N THR A 43 10.79 -8.39 1.61
CA THR A 43 10.83 -8.36 3.08
C THR A 43 10.43 -9.71 3.68
N ILE A 44 9.37 -10.33 3.15
CA ILE A 44 8.91 -11.66 3.58
C ILE A 44 10.00 -12.72 3.33
N GLU A 45 10.64 -12.69 2.15
CA GLU A 45 11.72 -13.60 1.77
C GLU A 45 12.95 -13.43 2.69
N GLU A 46 13.40 -12.19 2.89
CA GLU A 46 14.57 -11.86 3.73
C GLU A 46 14.34 -12.23 5.20
N MET A 47 13.10 -12.15 5.68
CA MET A 47 12.74 -12.53 7.05
C MET A 47 12.38 -14.02 7.19
N GLY A 48 12.35 -14.79 6.10
CA GLY A 48 12.00 -16.21 6.11
C GLY A 48 10.54 -16.48 6.50
N LEU A 49 9.61 -15.58 6.14
CA LEU A 49 8.21 -15.60 6.60
C LEU A 49 7.21 -16.14 5.57
N GLN A 50 7.65 -16.77 4.49
CA GLN A 50 6.78 -17.19 3.38
C GLN A 50 5.59 -18.04 3.86
N ALA A 51 5.85 -19.16 4.53
CA ALA A 51 4.81 -20.08 5.02
C ALA A 51 4.02 -19.55 6.24
N GLU A 52 4.46 -18.43 6.80
CA GLU A 52 3.83 -17.80 7.97
C GLU A 52 2.99 -16.58 7.62
N THR A 53 3.00 -16.14 6.36
CA THR A 53 2.34 -14.92 5.93
C THR A 53 1.05 -15.20 5.18
N ILE A 54 -0.03 -14.56 5.62
CA ILE A 54 -1.34 -14.57 4.95
C ILE A 54 -1.69 -13.12 4.58
N GLY A 55 -1.79 -12.83 3.29
CA GLY A 55 -2.26 -11.53 2.83
C GLY A 55 -3.75 -11.52 2.49
N VAL A 56 -4.36 -10.35 2.53
CA VAL A 56 -5.75 -10.13 2.11
C VAL A 56 -5.78 -9.16 0.93
N ALA A 57 -6.17 -9.68 -0.24
CA ALA A 57 -6.34 -8.90 -1.45
C ALA A 57 -7.66 -8.09 -1.39
N PRO A 58 -7.67 -6.83 -1.86
CA PRO A 58 -8.86 -5.98 -1.87
C PRO A 58 -9.69 -6.22 -3.14
N VAL A 59 -10.74 -5.42 -3.35
CA VAL A 59 -11.26 -5.15 -4.69
C VAL A 59 -10.69 -3.81 -5.17
N GLY A 60 -10.03 -3.82 -6.33
CA GLY A 60 -9.30 -2.68 -6.89
C GLY A 60 -8.17 -3.16 -7.80
N CYS A 61 -7.26 -2.27 -8.24
CA CYS A 61 -6.16 -2.62 -9.14
C CYS A 61 -5.39 -3.88 -8.71
N SER A 62 -5.24 -4.08 -7.40
CA SER A 62 -4.54 -5.21 -6.79
C SER A 62 -5.42 -6.42 -6.43
N VAL A 63 -6.63 -6.54 -7.00
CA VAL A 63 -7.55 -7.66 -6.71
C VAL A 63 -6.92 -9.03 -6.98
N LEU A 64 -6.07 -9.12 -8.00
CA LEU A 64 -5.37 -10.34 -8.42
C LEU A 64 -4.05 -10.57 -7.67
N ALA A 65 -3.81 -9.91 -6.53
CA ALA A 65 -2.56 -10.06 -5.78
C ALA A 65 -2.24 -11.53 -5.45
N TYR A 66 -3.27 -12.36 -5.21
CA TYR A 66 -3.15 -13.80 -4.97
C TYR A 66 -2.60 -14.60 -6.15
N GLU A 67 -2.59 -14.05 -7.36
CA GLU A 67 -1.99 -14.71 -8.52
C GLU A 67 -0.51 -14.35 -8.72
N PHE A 68 -0.04 -13.30 -8.05
CA PHE A 68 1.31 -12.75 -8.21
C PHE A 68 2.23 -13.08 -7.03
N MET A 69 1.67 -13.24 -5.83
CA MET A 69 2.40 -13.44 -4.59
C MET A 69 2.39 -14.92 -4.19
N ASP A 70 3.57 -15.53 -4.05
CA ASP A 70 3.73 -16.92 -3.62
C ASP A 70 3.70 -17.04 -2.08
N ILE A 71 2.59 -16.61 -1.51
CA ILE A 71 2.20 -16.73 -0.10
C ILE A 71 0.70 -17.01 -0.05
N ASP A 72 0.19 -17.45 1.10
CA ASP A 72 -1.25 -17.60 1.27
C ASP A 72 -1.96 -16.24 1.13
N MET A 73 -3.01 -16.20 0.31
CA MET A 73 -3.75 -14.97 0.01
C MET A 73 -5.24 -15.26 -0.03
N GLN A 74 -6.02 -14.43 0.66
CA GLN A 74 -7.48 -14.46 0.59
C GLN A 74 -7.99 -13.20 -0.09
N GLN A 75 -8.94 -13.34 -1.03
CA GLN A 75 -9.64 -12.19 -1.58
C GLN A 75 -10.81 -11.80 -0.67
N ALA A 76 -10.90 -10.52 -0.32
CA ALA A 76 -12.04 -9.95 0.38
C ALA A 76 -13.03 -9.30 -0.60
N ALA A 77 -14.30 -9.19 -0.17
CA ALA A 77 -15.24 -8.27 -0.80
C ALA A 77 -14.76 -6.81 -0.63
N HIS A 78 -15.21 -5.91 -1.51
CA HIS A 78 -14.75 -4.52 -1.51
C HIS A 78 -14.96 -3.85 -0.14
N GLY A 79 -13.89 -3.29 0.42
CA GLY A 79 -13.84 -2.64 1.74
C GLY A 79 -13.84 -3.59 2.94
N ARG A 80 -13.85 -4.91 2.74
CA ARG A 80 -13.94 -5.89 3.83
C ARG A 80 -12.59 -6.49 4.21
N ALA A 81 -11.49 -6.06 3.59
CA ALA A 81 -10.16 -6.59 3.87
C ALA A 81 -9.77 -6.51 5.36
N PRO A 82 -9.98 -5.39 6.10
CA PRO A 82 -9.65 -5.34 7.53
C PRO A 82 -10.51 -6.28 8.39
N ALA A 83 -11.78 -6.48 8.02
CA ALA A 83 -12.66 -7.40 8.74
C ALA A 83 -12.21 -8.86 8.56
N LEU A 84 -11.83 -9.24 7.33
CA LEU A 84 -11.34 -10.58 7.04
C LEU A 84 -9.97 -10.83 7.67
N ALA A 85 -9.05 -9.86 7.59
CA ALA A 85 -7.75 -9.91 8.26
C ALA A 85 -7.88 -10.03 9.78
N THR A 86 -8.87 -9.35 10.37
CA THR A 86 -9.19 -9.50 11.80
C THR A 86 -9.53 -10.95 12.15
N ALA A 87 -10.38 -11.59 11.34
CA ALA A 87 -10.76 -12.99 11.57
C ALA A 87 -9.56 -13.92 11.42
N ILE A 88 -8.78 -13.77 10.34
CA ILE A 88 -7.57 -14.57 10.09
C ILE A 88 -6.61 -14.45 11.28
N LYS A 89 -6.30 -13.22 11.71
CA LYS A 89 -5.34 -12.99 12.80
C LYS A 89 -5.82 -13.53 14.15
N ARG A 90 -7.13 -13.50 14.43
CA ARG A 90 -7.67 -14.04 15.68
C ARG A 90 -7.76 -15.57 15.69
N LEU A 91 -7.98 -16.19 14.53
CA LEU A 91 -7.99 -17.65 14.38
C LEU A 91 -6.57 -18.23 14.30
N HIS A 92 -5.63 -17.46 13.77
CA HIS A 92 -4.22 -17.83 13.58
C HIS A 92 -3.29 -16.75 14.16
N PRO A 93 -3.22 -16.61 15.50
CA PRO A 93 -2.46 -15.54 16.17
C PRO A 93 -0.96 -15.57 15.86
N GLU A 94 -0.40 -16.73 15.52
CA GLU A 94 0.99 -16.94 15.13
C GLU A 94 1.33 -16.41 13.73
N LYS A 95 0.34 -16.31 12.83
CA LYS A 95 0.56 -15.91 11.44
C LYS A 95 0.78 -14.42 11.29
N PHE A 96 1.58 -14.05 10.29
CA PHE A 96 1.72 -12.66 9.85
C PHE A 96 0.58 -12.33 8.90
N VAL A 97 -0.23 -11.35 9.25
CA VAL A 97 -1.41 -10.96 8.47
C VAL A 97 -1.26 -9.52 7.98
N PHE A 98 -1.53 -9.31 6.70
CA PHE A 98 -1.62 -7.96 6.15
C PHE A 98 -2.82 -7.78 5.21
N THR A 99 -3.32 -6.56 5.10
CA THR A 99 -4.23 -6.15 4.02
C THR A 99 -3.48 -5.28 3.02
N TYR A 100 -3.90 -5.35 1.76
CA TYR A 100 -3.46 -4.41 0.73
C TYR A 100 -4.70 -3.70 0.20
N GLN A 101 -4.76 -2.37 0.24
CA GLN A 101 -6.00 -1.64 -0.09
C GLN A 101 -5.70 -0.34 -0.85
N GLY A 102 -6.62 0.05 -1.73
CA GLY A 102 -6.61 1.36 -2.39
C GLY A 102 -7.54 2.36 -1.73
N ASP A 103 -7.58 3.59 -2.23
CA ASP A 103 -8.34 4.72 -1.66
C ASP A 103 -9.82 4.42 -1.44
N GLY A 104 -10.49 3.92 -2.49
CA GLY A 104 -11.90 3.59 -2.44
C GLY A 104 -12.22 2.41 -1.52
N ASP A 105 -11.37 1.38 -1.55
CA ASP A 105 -11.54 0.20 -0.71
C ASP A 105 -11.43 0.56 0.77
N LEU A 106 -10.41 1.33 1.13
CA LEU A 106 -10.07 1.65 2.52
C LEU A 106 -10.88 2.82 3.08
N ALA A 107 -10.94 3.93 2.35
CA ALA A 107 -11.43 5.21 2.86
C ALA A 107 -12.82 5.61 2.35
N ALA A 108 -13.45 4.80 1.50
CA ALA A 108 -14.88 4.93 1.17
C ALA A 108 -15.66 3.78 1.80
N ILE A 109 -15.88 2.70 1.06
CA ILE A 109 -16.79 1.62 1.48
C ILE A 109 -16.26 0.84 2.68
N GLY A 110 -14.94 0.74 2.87
CA GLY A 110 -14.29 0.09 4.00
C GLY A 110 -13.90 1.01 5.15
N THR A 111 -14.43 2.25 5.21
CA THR A 111 -14.03 3.24 6.23
C THR A 111 -14.27 2.70 7.64
N ALA A 112 -15.45 2.13 7.89
CA ALA A 112 -15.80 1.60 9.22
C ALA A 112 -14.87 0.44 9.61
N GLU A 113 -14.64 -0.50 8.70
CA GLU A 113 -13.79 -1.67 8.89
C GLU A 113 -12.36 -1.24 9.23
N THR A 114 -11.83 -0.27 8.49
CA THR A 114 -10.50 0.29 8.69
C THR A 114 -10.39 0.96 10.05
N ILE A 115 -11.28 1.91 10.35
CA ILE A 115 -11.26 2.66 11.62
C ILE A 115 -11.41 1.71 12.81
N HIS A 116 -12.33 0.75 12.74
CA HIS A 116 -12.55 -0.16 13.86
C HIS A 116 -11.41 -1.19 14.03
N ALA A 117 -10.77 -1.66 12.96
CA ALA A 117 -9.56 -2.49 13.08
C ALA A 117 -8.41 -1.70 13.72
N CYS A 118 -8.19 -0.46 13.28
CA CYS A 118 -7.21 0.46 13.87
C CYS A 118 -7.51 0.76 15.34
N ASN A 119 -8.77 1.02 15.69
CA ASN A 119 -9.17 1.36 17.05
C ASN A 119 -9.05 0.16 18.01
N ARG A 120 -9.37 -1.06 17.56
CA ARG A 120 -9.17 -2.29 18.35
C ARG A 120 -7.69 -2.66 18.49
N GLY A 121 -6.83 -2.14 17.62
CA GLY A 121 -5.42 -2.49 17.58
C GLY A 121 -5.19 -3.93 17.18
N GLU A 122 -5.97 -4.44 16.22
CA GLU A 122 -5.75 -5.77 15.66
C GLU A 122 -4.30 -5.89 15.19
N ASN A 123 -3.62 -6.97 15.58
CA ASN A 123 -2.20 -7.16 15.30
C ASN A 123 -1.98 -7.56 13.82
N ILE A 124 -2.32 -6.65 12.91
CA ILE A 124 -2.23 -6.80 11.46
C ILE A 124 -1.47 -5.60 10.88
N ILE A 125 -1.03 -5.72 9.63
CA ILE A 125 -0.48 -4.60 8.87
C ILE A 125 -1.49 -4.17 7.81
N ILE A 126 -1.79 -2.88 7.70
CA ILE A 126 -2.58 -2.33 6.61
C ILE A 126 -1.62 -1.60 5.66
N PHE A 127 -1.48 -2.11 4.43
CA PHE A 127 -0.80 -1.42 3.35
C PHE A 127 -1.84 -0.66 2.52
N PHE A 128 -1.85 0.66 2.65
CA PHE A 128 -2.74 1.56 1.94
C PHE A 128 -2.00 2.20 0.76
N VAL A 129 -2.43 1.97 -0.48
CA VAL A 129 -1.91 2.67 -1.66
C VAL A 129 -2.83 3.82 -2.04
N ASN A 130 -2.35 5.04 -1.85
CA ASN A 130 -3.07 6.27 -2.13
C ASN A 130 -2.68 6.81 -3.51
N ASN A 131 -3.55 6.65 -4.50
CA ASN A 131 -3.41 7.25 -5.82
C ASN A 131 -4.51 8.28 -6.13
N GLY A 132 -5.33 8.62 -5.13
CA GLY A 132 -6.33 9.67 -5.21
C GLY A 132 -7.54 9.34 -6.09
N ILE A 133 -7.67 8.12 -6.66
CA ILE A 133 -8.78 7.77 -7.56
C ILE A 133 -9.17 6.28 -7.46
N TYR A 134 -10.33 5.93 -8.01
CA TYR A 134 -10.67 4.53 -8.28
C TYR A 134 -10.04 4.08 -9.60
N GLY A 135 -8.77 3.67 -9.58
CA GLY A 135 -8.01 3.34 -10.78
C GLY A 135 -8.65 2.24 -11.65
N MET A 136 -9.00 1.10 -11.05
CA MET A 136 -9.54 -0.07 -11.77
C MET A 136 -10.84 0.21 -12.51
N THR A 137 -11.72 1.04 -11.95
CA THR A 137 -13.04 1.31 -12.50
C THR A 137 -13.04 2.46 -13.52
N GLY A 138 -11.88 3.04 -13.83
CA GLY A 138 -11.76 4.11 -14.83
C GLY A 138 -11.52 5.50 -14.24
N GLY A 139 -10.94 5.59 -13.05
CA GLY A 139 -10.42 6.82 -12.46
C GLY A 139 -11.49 7.77 -11.94
N GLN A 140 -12.48 7.25 -11.22
CA GLN A 140 -13.49 8.04 -10.51
C GLN A 140 -12.89 8.75 -9.28
N MET A 141 -13.58 9.79 -8.82
CA MET A 141 -13.25 10.50 -7.59
C MET A 141 -13.26 9.58 -6.37
N ALA A 142 -12.11 9.39 -5.73
CA ALA A 142 -11.94 8.73 -4.44
C ALA A 142 -12.02 9.73 -3.27
N PRO A 143 -12.20 9.25 -2.02
CA PRO A 143 -12.20 10.11 -0.82
C PRO A 143 -10.93 10.95 -0.65
N THR A 144 -9.80 10.49 -1.18
CA THR A 144 -8.48 11.14 -1.15
C THR A 144 -8.17 12.00 -2.39
N THR A 145 -9.11 12.12 -3.35
CA THR A 145 -8.97 13.01 -4.52
C THR A 145 -8.74 14.44 -4.06
N LEU A 146 -7.68 15.10 -4.54
CA LEU A 146 -7.33 16.48 -4.16
C LEU A 146 -8.39 17.50 -4.61
N PRO A 147 -8.47 18.69 -3.97
CA PRO A 147 -9.28 19.80 -4.46
C PRO A 147 -8.88 20.16 -5.89
N GLY A 148 -9.85 20.39 -6.78
CA GLY A 148 -9.61 20.71 -8.19
C GLY A 148 -9.06 19.56 -9.06
N MET A 149 -8.69 18.41 -8.50
CA MET A 149 -8.23 17.26 -9.27
C MET A 149 -9.39 16.67 -10.08
N LYS A 150 -9.20 16.63 -11.41
CA LYS A 150 -10.20 16.12 -12.36
C LYS A 150 -10.22 14.60 -12.33
N THR A 151 -11.42 14.04 -12.35
CA THR A 151 -11.65 12.59 -12.42
C THR A 151 -12.79 12.29 -13.40
N SER A 152 -13.06 11.02 -13.71
CA SER A 152 -14.15 10.67 -14.63
C SER A 152 -15.55 11.05 -14.11
N THR A 153 -15.73 11.17 -12.79
CA THR A 153 -16.99 11.59 -12.14
C THR A 153 -16.97 13.03 -11.62
N SER A 154 -15.81 13.69 -11.61
CA SER A 154 -15.64 15.12 -11.32
C SER A 154 -14.84 15.80 -12.45
N PRO A 155 -15.42 15.96 -13.65
CA PRO A 155 -14.69 16.43 -14.84
C PRO A 155 -14.18 17.87 -14.72
N PHE A 156 -14.82 18.68 -13.86
CA PHE A 156 -14.41 20.05 -13.55
C PHE A 156 -13.46 20.14 -12.35
N GLY A 157 -13.06 19.00 -11.79
CA GLY A 157 -12.29 18.92 -10.56
C GLY A 157 -13.17 18.65 -9.35
N ARG A 158 -12.57 18.18 -8.24
CA ARG A 158 -13.25 18.09 -6.96
C ARG A 158 -13.58 19.49 -6.44
N ASP A 159 -14.87 19.79 -6.34
CA ASP A 159 -15.38 20.98 -5.67
C ASP A 159 -15.57 20.68 -4.18
N THR A 160 -14.78 21.34 -3.33
CA THR A 160 -14.81 21.07 -1.88
C THR A 160 -16.06 21.58 -1.17
N GLU A 161 -16.81 22.51 -1.76
CA GLU A 161 -18.04 23.04 -1.16
C GLU A 161 -19.17 22.01 -1.22
N ILE A 162 -19.29 21.30 -2.35
CA ILE A 162 -20.37 20.34 -2.57
C ILE A 162 -19.92 18.87 -2.49
N MET A 163 -18.64 18.57 -2.68
CA MET A 163 -18.08 17.20 -2.63
C MET A 163 -17.23 16.95 -1.38
N GLY A 164 -17.13 17.94 -0.48
CA GLY A 164 -16.35 17.88 0.74
C GLY A 164 -14.83 17.86 0.52
N ASN A 165 -14.06 17.88 1.61
CA ASN A 165 -12.61 17.88 1.57
C ASN A 165 -12.01 16.46 1.46
N PRO A 166 -10.83 16.31 0.83
CA PRO A 166 -10.14 15.02 0.78
C PRO A 166 -9.77 14.51 2.17
N LEU A 167 -10.04 13.22 2.41
CA LEU A 167 -9.75 12.57 3.69
C LEU A 167 -8.25 12.34 3.88
N LYS A 168 -7.74 12.84 5.01
CA LYS A 168 -6.40 12.55 5.54
C LYS A 168 -6.46 11.33 6.45
N ILE A 169 -6.81 10.17 5.88
CA ILE A 169 -7.17 8.96 6.65
C ILE A 169 -6.02 8.47 7.53
N THR A 170 -4.79 8.59 7.06
CA THR A 170 -3.58 8.15 7.76
C THR A 170 -3.33 8.99 9.02
N GLU A 171 -3.55 10.30 8.96
CA GLU A 171 -3.55 11.19 10.12
C GLU A 171 -4.68 10.83 11.10
N LEU A 172 -5.89 10.56 10.60
CA LEU A 172 -7.02 10.17 11.44
C LEU A 172 -6.72 8.89 12.23
N VAL A 173 -6.20 7.84 11.58
CA VAL A 173 -5.89 6.57 12.26
C VAL A 173 -4.67 6.66 13.17
N ALA A 174 -3.75 7.61 12.94
CA ALA A 174 -2.64 7.87 13.85
C ALA A 174 -3.12 8.31 15.24
N HIS A 175 -4.24 9.02 15.34
CA HIS A 175 -4.81 9.42 16.61
C HIS A 175 -5.50 8.28 17.38
N LEU A 176 -5.76 7.13 16.74
CA LEU A 176 -6.40 6.00 17.40
C LEU A 176 -5.43 5.27 18.34
N PRO A 177 -5.81 4.98 19.60
CA PRO A 177 -4.92 4.31 20.55
C PRO A 177 -4.41 2.93 20.10
N GLY A 178 -5.21 2.18 19.33
CA GLY A 178 -4.86 0.84 18.87
C GLY A 178 -3.82 0.77 17.74
N THR A 179 -3.52 1.90 17.06
CA THR A 179 -2.43 1.93 16.09
C THR A 179 -1.09 2.07 16.79
N TYR A 180 -0.08 1.31 16.39
CA TYR A 180 1.25 1.34 17.00
C TYR A 180 2.26 2.08 16.14
N TYR A 181 2.24 1.84 14.83
CA TYR A 181 3.12 2.47 13.86
C TYR A 181 2.31 2.95 12.68
N VAL A 182 2.38 4.25 12.39
CA VAL A 182 1.67 4.89 11.27
C VAL A 182 2.65 5.75 10.48
N THR A 183 2.82 5.46 9.21
CA THR A 183 3.82 6.13 8.35
C THR A 183 3.31 6.26 6.93
N ARG A 184 3.78 7.31 6.24
CA ARG A 184 3.49 7.59 4.84
C ARG A 184 4.76 7.58 4.02
N ASN A 185 4.77 6.76 2.98
CA ASN A 185 5.89 6.48 2.11
C ASN A 185 5.52 6.72 0.64
N ALA A 186 6.50 6.61 -0.25
CA ALA A 186 6.31 6.56 -1.70
C ALA A 186 7.35 5.63 -2.32
N VAL A 187 7.16 5.25 -3.58
CA VAL A 187 8.07 4.30 -4.28
C VAL A 187 8.56 4.78 -5.65
N HIS A 188 8.29 6.06 -5.98
CA HIS A 188 8.62 6.65 -7.29
C HIS A 188 10.12 6.81 -7.59
N THR A 189 10.99 6.73 -6.58
CA THR A 189 12.46 6.78 -6.77
C THR A 189 13.14 5.65 -6.01
N PRO A 190 14.39 5.27 -6.39
CA PRO A 190 15.16 4.27 -5.64
C PRO A 190 15.35 4.62 -4.17
N ALA A 191 15.55 5.91 -3.85
CA ALA A 191 15.69 6.36 -2.46
C ALA A 191 14.39 6.21 -1.68
N ALA A 192 13.24 6.56 -2.28
CA ALA A 192 11.93 6.37 -1.66
C ALA A 192 11.61 4.88 -1.47
N ALA A 193 11.89 4.03 -2.46
CA ALA A 193 11.73 2.58 -2.37
C ALA A 193 12.54 1.96 -1.23
N ARG A 194 13.80 2.40 -1.01
CA ARG A 194 14.60 1.94 0.13
C ARG A 194 14.01 2.36 1.48
N LYS A 195 13.46 3.57 1.58
CA LYS A 195 12.77 4.03 2.81
C LYS A 195 11.50 3.23 3.06
N ALA A 196 10.69 3.02 2.02
CA ALA A 196 9.49 2.19 2.06
C ALA A 196 9.80 0.75 2.52
N LYS A 197 10.87 0.13 2.01
CA LYS A 197 11.29 -1.23 2.44
C LYS A 197 11.59 -1.28 3.94
N LYS A 198 12.32 -0.30 4.48
CA LYS A 198 12.61 -0.21 5.92
C LYS A 198 11.33 -0.06 6.75
N ALA A 199 10.36 0.71 6.28
CA ALA A 199 9.07 0.86 6.95
C ALA A 199 8.29 -0.47 6.96
N ILE A 200 8.25 -1.18 5.83
CA ILE A 200 7.61 -2.50 5.71
C ILE A 200 8.27 -3.49 6.69
N GLN A 201 9.60 -3.56 6.71
CA GLN A 201 10.35 -4.42 7.64
C GLN A 201 9.97 -4.15 9.10
N LYS A 202 9.98 -2.87 9.53
CA LYS A 202 9.55 -2.48 10.89
C LYS A 202 8.13 -2.94 11.20
N ALA A 203 7.21 -2.84 10.25
CA ALA A 203 5.82 -3.27 10.44
C ALA A 203 5.72 -4.78 10.73
N PHE A 204 6.47 -5.62 9.99
CA PHE A 204 6.56 -7.05 10.28
C PHE A 204 7.22 -7.33 11.63
N GLU A 205 8.29 -6.62 11.98
CA GLU A 205 8.94 -6.72 13.29
C GLU A 205 7.97 -6.37 14.44
N TYR A 206 7.19 -5.30 14.30
CA TYR A 206 6.19 -4.90 15.30
C TYR A 206 5.02 -5.88 15.39
N GLN A 207 4.60 -6.46 14.26
CA GLN A 207 3.58 -7.50 14.28
C GLN A 207 4.06 -8.77 15.01
N LYS A 208 5.32 -9.17 14.78
CA LYS A 208 5.95 -10.29 15.50
C LYS A 208 5.95 -10.08 17.01
N LEU A 209 6.16 -8.84 17.43
CA LEU A 209 6.17 -8.42 18.84
C LEU A 209 4.77 -8.16 19.42
N ASN A 210 3.71 -8.41 18.65
CA ASN A 210 2.31 -8.20 19.03
C ASN A 210 2.04 -6.78 19.58
N LYS A 211 2.58 -5.76 18.90
CA LYS A 211 2.52 -4.37 19.38
C LYS A 211 1.22 -3.63 19.02
N GLY A 212 0.37 -4.23 18.18
CA GLY A 212 -0.86 -3.63 17.69
C GLY A 212 -0.78 -3.30 16.20
N LEU A 213 -1.73 -2.52 15.71
CA LEU A 213 -1.90 -2.31 14.27
C LEU A 213 -0.80 -1.42 13.68
N CYS A 214 -0.21 -1.86 12.57
CA CYS A 214 0.69 -1.02 11.77
C CYS A 214 -0.04 -0.54 10.51
N PHE A 215 -0.02 0.76 10.23
CA PHE A 215 -0.68 1.37 9.08
C PHE A 215 0.34 2.09 8.20
N LEU A 216 0.55 1.58 6.99
CA LEU A 216 1.55 2.07 6.06
C LEU A 216 0.86 2.61 4.80
N GLU A 217 0.87 3.93 4.63
CA GLU A 217 0.43 4.55 3.39
C GLU A 217 1.58 4.62 2.37
N PHE A 218 1.28 4.36 1.11
CA PHE A 218 2.13 4.59 -0.05
C PHE A 218 1.42 5.56 -0.99
N VAL A 219 1.85 6.82 -0.99
CA VAL A 219 1.42 7.78 -2.02
C VAL A 219 2.04 7.31 -3.35
N SER A 220 1.19 6.99 -4.30
CA SER A 220 1.56 6.34 -5.55
C SER A 220 0.90 7.03 -6.75
N ASN A 221 1.58 6.96 -7.90
CA ASN A 221 0.98 7.42 -9.14
C ASN A 221 -0.16 6.49 -9.60
N CYS A 222 -1.05 7.04 -10.42
CA CYS A 222 -1.90 6.28 -11.33
C CYS A 222 -1.82 6.90 -12.73
N ASN A 223 -0.76 6.61 -13.45
CA ASN A 223 -0.48 7.18 -14.77
C ASN A 223 -1.65 7.00 -15.77
N SER A 224 -2.27 5.81 -15.78
CA SER A 224 -3.42 5.52 -16.64
C SER A 224 -4.64 6.37 -16.27
N GLY A 225 -5.03 6.39 -14.98
CA GLY A 225 -6.21 7.12 -14.53
C GLY A 225 -6.05 8.64 -14.58
N TRP A 226 -4.85 9.16 -14.35
CA TRP A 226 -4.53 10.59 -14.46
C TRP A 226 -4.27 11.03 -15.90
N LYS A 227 -4.22 10.07 -16.85
CA LYS A 227 -3.92 10.31 -18.27
C LYS A 227 -2.58 11.03 -18.48
N LEU A 228 -1.58 10.65 -17.70
CA LEU A 228 -0.23 11.19 -17.76
C LEU A 228 0.76 10.09 -18.16
N PRO A 229 1.80 10.39 -18.95
CA PRO A 229 2.92 9.47 -19.13
C PRO A 229 3.54 9.08 -17.78
N PRO A 230 4.11 7.86 -17.64
CA PRO A 230 4.64 7.36 -16.36
C PRO A 230 5.54 8.35 -15.60
N VAL A 231 6.53 8.94 -16.28
CA VAL A 231 7.46 9.90 -15.66
C VAL A 231 6.73 11.16 -15.21
N LYS A 232 5.86 11.71 -16.06
CA LYS A 232 5.05 12.90 -15.74
C LYS A 232 4.07 12.66 -14.60
N SER A 233 3.57 11.43 -14.46
CA SER A 233 2.72 11.08 -13.32
C SER A 233 3.50 11.11 -11.99
N ASN A 234 4.78 10.75 -11.98
CA ASN A 234 5.62 10.88 -10.79
C ASN A 234 5.90 12.35 -10.46
N GLU A 235 6.24 13.17 -11.46
CA GLU A 235 6.43 14.62 -11.28
C GLU A 235 5.17 15.26 -10.71
N TRP A 236 4.01 14.99 -11.32
CA TRP A 236 2.72 15.50 -10.86
C TRP A 236 2.40 15.06 -9.42
N MET A 237 2.68 13.80 -9.07
CA MET A 237 2.48 13.31 -7.70
C MET A 237 3.35 14.08 -6.70
N VAL A 238 4.61 14.34 -7.02
CA VAL A 238 5.52 15.11 -6.15
C VAL A 238 5.03 16.55 -6.00
N GLU A 239 4.56 17.17 -7.07
CA GLU A 239 4.11 18.56 -7.08
C GLU A 239 2.74 18.76 -6.42
N ASN A 240 1.84 17.77 -6.48
CA ASN A 240 0.43 17.95 -6.12
C ASN A 240 0.00 17.06 -4.94
N MET A 241 0.35 15.78 -4.96
CA MET A 241 -0.05 14.85 -3.89
C MET A 241 0.78 15.03 -2.63
N PHE A 242 2.11 15.18 -2.75
CA PHE A 242 2.98 15.25 -1.57
C PHE A 242 2.74 16.50 -0.69
N PRO A 243 2.45 17.70 -1.23
CA PRO A 243 2.09 18.83 -0.38
C PRO A 243 0.83 18.60 0.45
N TYR A 244 -0.13 17.84 -0.08
CA TYR A 244 -1.37 17.53 0.64
C TYR A 244 -1.23 16.32 1.59
N TYR A 245 -0.46 15.32 1.16
CA TYR A 245 -0.14 14.07 1.87
C TYR A 245 1.38 13.99 2.14
N PRO A 246 1.92 14.75 3.11
CA PRO A 246 3.35 14.84 3.35
C PRO A 246 3.92 13.49 3.81
N LEU A 247 4.99 13.04 3.16
CA LEU A 247 5.69 11.81 3.49
C LEU A 247 6.36 11.91 4.86
N GLY A 248 6.45 10.78 5.57
CA GLY A 248 7.10 10.69 6.86
C GLY A 248 6.37 9.80 7.84
N ASP A 249 7.00 9.59 8.99
CA ASP A 249 6.37 8.91 10.12
C ASP A 249 5.37 9.87 10.80
N ILE A 250 4.15 9.40 11.03
CA ILE A 250 3.05 10.18 11.65
C ILE A 250 2.85 9.74 13.12
N LYS A 251 2.93 8.44 13.37
CA LYS A 251 2.98 7.86 14.71
C LYS A 251 4.09 6.82 14.78
N VAL A 252 5.01 7.03 15.70
CA VAL A 252 6.07 6.08 16.03
C VAL A 252 5.95 5.69 17.49
N PRO A 253 6.39 4.47 17.87
CA PRO A 253 6.48 4.10 19.27
C PRO A 253 7.37 5.10 20.02
N SER A 254 6.93 5.53 21.20
CA SER A 254 7.82 6.20 22.14
C SER A 254 8.92 5.23 22.54
N LEU A 255 10.18 5.67 22.44
CA LEU A 255 11.35 4.94 22.92
C LEU A 255 11.23 4.61 24.41
#